data_AF-A0A2A2KWG4-F1
#
_entry.id   AF-A0A2A2KWG4-F1
#
_cell.length_a   1.000
_cell.length_b   1.000
_cell.length_c   1.000
_cell.angle_alpha   90.00
_cell.angle_beta   90.00
_cell.angle_gamma   90.00
#
_symmetry.space_group_name_H-M   'P 1'
#
loop_
_entity.id
_entity.type
_entity.pdbx_description
1 polymer ?
#
loop_
_entity_poly.entity_id
_entity_poly.type
_entity_poly.pdbx_seq_one_letter_code
_entity_poly.pdbx_strand_id
1 'polypeptide(L)'
;MPPRKRKASPAAAKGKAEVDKNEREEKADVSAGDELKNDENGSLEKDEKKVFSIFEKRAKPTKSESDESVETAAEDTQPRPWKLICWNVAGLRAAVKKSDFSEILKEDPDVILLEETKCKEWPDETIKAFKGYKKTLLVSESKNGGYAGVALLSKTAPLNIIRGIGNKTFDVDARLIIAEYPRFYFIGAYVPNSGQGLVNLDKRGKWDELFLEKIKELDKEKPIIYGGDLNVAHNEIDLANPESNRNKTAGFTDQEREAFTKLLEAGFVVSLFIYFEDDTYRNLNPDKKGAYTYYSYRFNAKAKNVGWRLDYFVVSERVMEQVVVSPFKHTL
;
A
#
# COMPACT_ATOMS: atom_id res chain seq x y z
N MET A 1 -66.36 8.92 -11.58
CA MET A 1 -67.12 10.12 -11.14
C MET A 1 -67.16 10.16 -9.62
N PRO A 2 -66.81 11.28 -8.97
CA PRO A 2 -67.05 11.55 -7.53
C PRO A 2 -68.33 12.43 -7.37
N PRO A 3 -68.62 13.14 -6.25
CA PRO A 3 -68.25 12.98 -4.82
C PRO A 3 -69.47 13.05 -3.85
N ARG A 4 -69.28 12.95 -2.51
CA ARG A 4 -70.03 13.80 -1.54
C ARG A 4 -69.37 14.01 -0.14
N LYS A 5 -68.82 15.23 0.02
CA LYS A 5 -68.84 16.15 1.20
C LYS A 5 -68.43 15.72 2.64
N ARG A 6 -67.19 16.10 2.99
CA ARG A 6 -66.71 16.93 4.14
C ARG A 6 -67.60 17.19 5.38
N LYS A 7 -66.96 17.07 6.57
CA LYS A 7 -66.81 18.04 7.70
C LYS A 7 -65.87 17.39 8.77
N ALA A 8 -65.17 18.04 9.71
CA ALA A 8 -64.46 19.35 9.80
C ALA A 8 -63.55 19.30 11.06
N SER A 9 -62.46 20.10 11.14
CA SER A 9 -61.48 20.13 12.26
C SER A 9 -61.96 20.94 13.49
N PRO A 10 -61.27 20.87 14.65
CA PRO A 10 -60.12 21.76 14.97
C PRO A 10 -58.88 20.99 15.51
N ALA A 11 -57.62 21.44 15.51
CA ALA A 11 -56.92 22.75 15.47
C ALA A 11 -56.49 23.33 16.85
N ALA A 12 -55.30 23.98 16.88
CA ALA A 12 -54.56 24.59 18.01
C ALA A 12 -53.77 23.60 18.92
N ALA A 13 -52.42 23.63 19.02
CA ALA A 13 -51.48 24.66 19.55
C ALA A 13 -51.26 24.51 21.07
N LYS A 14 -50.12 24.85 21.73
CA LYS A 14 -48.80 25.41 21.37
C LYS A 14 -47.88 25.16 22.59
N GLY A 15 -46.55 25.11 22.44
CA GLY A 15 -45.64 25.03 23.61
C GLY A 15 -44.16 25.16 23.26
N LYS A 16 -43.62 26.38 23.32
CA LYS A 16 -42.18 26.66 23.29
C LYS A 16 -41.62 26.62 24.71
N ALA A 17 -40.34 26.27 24.86
CA ALA A 17 -39.54 26.65 26.03
C ALA A 17 -38.15 27.10 25.57
N GLU A 18 -37.75 28.27 26.06
CA GLU A 18 -36.69 29.19 25.62
C GLU A 18 -36.38 30.00 26.91
N VAL A 19 -35.16 30.18 27.44
CA VAL A 19 -33.75 29.95 27.03
C VAL A 19 -32.93 29.58 28.28
N ASP A 20 -31.74 28.93 28.18
CA ASP A 20 -30.66 29.31 29.12
C ASP A 20 -29.23 29.30 28.53
N LYS A 21 -28.44 30.31 28.93
CA LYS A 21 -27.07 30.59 28.47
C LYS A 21 -26.08 30.30 29.60
N ASN A 22 -24.83 29.99 29.25
CA ASN A 22 -23.70 30.42 30.06
C ASN A 22 -22.45 30.59 29.20
N GLU A 23 -22.18 31.85 28.86
CA GLU A 23 -20.88 32.33 28.41
C GLU A 23 -19.97 32.47 29.66
N ARG A 24 -18.70 32.09 29.58
CA ARG A 24 -17.68 32.59 30.52
C ARG A 24 -16.44 33.07 29.77
N GLU A 25 -16.16 34.32 30.06
CA GLU A 25 -15.23 35.24 29.43
C GLU A 25 -13.77 34.77 29.44
N GLU A 26 -13.02 35.25 28.45
CA GLU A 26 -11.57 35.36 28.52
C GLU A 26 -11.16 36.29 29.68
N LYS A 27 -10.03 35.99 30.30
CA LYS A 27 -9.14 37.05 30.80
C LYS A 27 -7.75 36.82 30.27
N ALA A 28 -7.29 37.76 29.45
CA ALA A 28 -5.88 37.95 29.21
C ALA A 28 -5.20 38.41 30.52
N ASP A 29 -3.95 38.00 30.71
CA ASP A 29 -2.99 38.77 31.49
C ASP A 29 -1.78 39.01 30.59
N VAL A 30 -1.30 40.25 30.58
CA VAL A 30 -0.23 40.72 29.69
C VAL A 30 0.77 41.50 30.53
N SER A 31 1.93 40.89 30.76
CA SER A 31 3.19 41.59 31.01
C SER A 31 4.15 41.13 29.90
N ALA A 32 4.63 42.04 29.05
CA ALA A 32 5.84 42.84 29.32
C ALA A 32 6.99 41.91 29.74
N GLY A 33 7.96 41.56 28.89
CA GLY A 33 8.33 42.11 27.58
C GLY A 33 9.81 42.45 27.63
N ASP A 34 10.58 41.98 26.64
CA ASP A 34 11.99 42.33 26.50
C ASP A 34 12.37 42.39 25.02
N GLU A 35 13.04 43.47 24.64
CA GLU A 35 13.67 43.62 23.33
C GLU A 35 14.93 42.75 23.27
N LEU A 36 15.09 41.92 22.23
CA LEU A 36 16.39 41.38 21.87
C LEU A 36 16.79 41.87 20.48
N LYS A 37 17.89 42.63 20.49
CA LYS A 37 18.59 43.12 19.29
C LYS A 37 19.30 41.96 18.59
N ASN A 38 19.59 42.16 17.31
CA ASN A 38 20.50 41.32 16.54
C ASN A 38 21.83 41.11 17.29
N ASP A 39 22.41 39.91 17.22
CA ASP A 39 23.60 39.67 16.38
C ASP A 39 24.00 38.18 16.39
N GLU A 40 25.07 37.86 15.66
CA GLU A 40 25.85 36.61 15.70
C GLU A 40 25.33 35.37 14.95
N ASN A 41 25.44 35.50 13.63
CA ASN A 41 25.66 34.41 12.68
C ASN A 41 26.83 33.49 13.11
N GLY A 42 26.58 32.30 13.67
CA GLY A 42 27.70 31.46 14.16
C GLY A 42 27.43 30.12 14.88
N SER A 43 26.35 29.38 14.64
CA SER A 43 26.07 28.12 15.38
C SER A 43 25.67 26.88 14.55
N LEU A 44 25.09 27.04 13.35
CA LEU A 44 24.41 25.95 12.64
C LEU A 44 25.32 24.80 12.14
N GLU A 45 26.59 25.08 11.78
CA GLU A 45 27.48 24.03 11.24
C GLU A 45 27.98 22.99 12.26
N LYS A 46 27.86 23.25 13.57
CA LYS A 46 28.41 22.34 14.61
C LYS A 46 27.47 21.20 14.98
N ASP A 47 26.16 21.39 14.85
CA ASP A 47 25.19 20.34 15.21
C ASP A 47 24.99 19.33 14.07
N GLU A 48 25.05 19.72 12.79
CA GLU A 48 25.02 18.77 11.66
C GLU A 48 26.17 17.76 11.73
N LYS A 49 27.40 18.21 12.00
CA LYS A 49 28.58 17.34 12.17
C LYS A 49 28.43 16.37 13.35
N LYS A 50 27.63 16.73 14.36
CA LYS A 50 27.35 15.89 15.53
C LYS A 50 26.29 14.81 15.23
N VAL A 51 25.32 15.11 14.37
CA VAL A 51 24.34 14.14 13.86
C VAL A 51 25.01 13.12 12.92
N PHE A 52 25.86 13.57 11.99
CA PHE A 52 26.61 12.67 11.10
C PHE A 52 27.56 11.73 11.87
N SER A 53 28.20 12.20 12.95
CA SER A 53 29.09 11.38 13.79
C SER A 53 28.39 10.20 14.50
N ILE A 54 27.06 10.20 14.61
CA ILE A 54 26.30 9.11 15.23
C ILE A 54 26.14 7.91 14.27
N PHE A 55 26.19 8.13 12.95
CA PHE A 55 25.96 7.08 11.95
C PHE A 55 27.18 6.20 11.64
N GLU A 56 28.41 6.59 12.02
CA GLU A 56 29.62 5.82 11.70
C GLU A 56 30.03 4.74 12.73
N LYS A 57 29.36 4.67 13.89
CA LYS A 57 29.68 3.64 14.90
C LYS A 57 29.04 2.29 14.56
N ARG A 58 29.72 1.55 13.67
CA ARG A 58 29.55 0.11 13.39
C ARG A 58 29.13 -0.68 14.65
N ALA A 59 27.89 -1.17 14.67
CA ALA A 59 27.52 -2.26 15.56
C ALA A 59 28.27 -3.53 15.12
N LYS A 60 28.98 -4.18 16.05
CA LYS A 60 29.56 -5.51 15.82
C LYS A 60 28.45 -6.56 15.91
N PRO A 61 28.47 -7.64 15.10
CA PRO A 61 27.49 -8.71 15.23
C PRO A 61 27.72 -9.47 16.54
N THR A 62 26.71 -9.51 17.40
CA THR A 62 26.66 -10.43 18.55
C THR A 62 26.36 -11.84 18.04
N LYS A 63 27.22 -12.80 18.39
CA LYS A 63 26.91 -14.22 18.16
C LYS A 63 25.82 -14.69 19.13
N SER A 64 24.86 -15.44 18.60
CA SER A 64 23.97 -16.33 19.36
C SER A 64 23.81 -17.62 18.57
N GLU A 65 24.00 -18.75 19.23
CA GLU A 65 24.13 -20.07 18.60
C GLU A 65 22.76 -20.72 18.37
N SER A 66 22.50 -21.13 17.13
CA SER A 66 21.80 -22.39 16.81
C SER A 66 22.06 -22.69 15.33
N ASP A 67 22.64 -23.87 15.06
CA ASP A 67 23.02 -24.28 13.71
C ASP A 67 21.79 -24.70 12.89
N GLU A 68 21.35 -23.85 11.98
CA GLU A 68 20.86 -24.27 10.67
C GLU A 68 21.72 -23.59 9.60
N SER A 69 22.20 -24.39 8.63
CA SER A 69 23.17 -23.95 7.63
C SER A 69 22.63 -22.80 6.77
N VAL A 70 23.23 -21.62 6.94
CA VAL A 70 22.98 -20.46 6.07
C VAL A 70 23.61 -20.74 4.71
N GLU A 71 22.82 -21.27 3.78
CA GLU A 71 23.08 -21.15 2.35
C GLU A 71 23.20 -19.66 2.02
N THR A 72 24.42 -19.23 1.72
CA THR A 72 24.73 -17.83 1.45
C THR A 72 24.05 -17.37 0.16
N ALA A 73 23.61 -16.11 0.10
CA ALA A 73 22.86 -15.52 -1.02
C ALA A 73 23.73 -15.24 -2.28
N ALA A 74 24.62 -16.17 -2.63
CA ALA A 74 25.77 -15.94 -3.51
C ALA A 74 25.55 -16.29 -5.00
N GLU A 75 24.46 -16.97 -5.36
CA GLU A 75 24.34 -17.60 -6.69
C GLU A 75 23.63 -16.75 -7.75
N ASP A 76 22.84 -15.74 -7.38
CA ASP A 76 22.01 -14.95 -8.31
C ASP A 76 22.75 -13.73 -8.89
N THR A 77 23.96 -13.96 -9.41
CA THR A 77 24.84 -12.92 -10.00
C THR A 77 24.69 -12.79 -11.51
N GLN A 78 24.15 -13.81 -12.18
CA GLN A 78 24.01 -13.84 -13.65
C GLN A 78 22.71 -13.18 -14.14
N PRO A 79 22.70 -12.58 -15.35
CA PRO A 79 21.46 -12.11 -15.96
C PRO A 79 20.51 -13.27 -16.22
N ARG A 80 19.32 -13.24 -15.59
CA ARG A 80 18.22 -14.17 -15.82
C ARG A 80 16.88 -13.44 -15.72
N PRO A 81 15.81 -13.93 -16.35
CA PRO A 81 14.46 -13.43 -16.06
C PRO A 81 14.08 -13.72 -14.60
N TRP A 82 13.26 -12.84 -14.04
CA TRP A 82 12.61 -12.99 -12.75
C TRP A 82 11.10 -12.93 -12.95
N LYS A 83 10.35 -13.87 -12.39
CA LYS A 83 8.89 -13.81 -12.35
C LYS A 83 8.42 -13.40 -10.95
N LEU A 84 7.68 -12.29 -10.87
CA LEU A 84 7.14 -11.76 -9.63
C LEU A 84 5.61 -11.79 -9.67
N ILE A 85 4.98 -12.13 -8.54
CA ILE A 85 3.52 -12.11 -8.36
C ILE A 85 3.19 -11.33 -7.08
N CYS A 86 2.18 -10.47 -7.13
CA CYS A 86 1.56 -9.88 -5.95
C CYS A 86 0.10 -10.34 -5.86
N TRP A 87 -0.43 -10.51 -4.65
CA TRP A 87 -1.79 -10.96 -4.44
C TRP A 87 -2.33 -10.56 -3.05
N ASN A 88 -3.25 -9.60 -3.03
CA ASN A 88 -4.11 -9.36 -1.88
C ASN A 88 -5.01 -10.58 -1.61
N VAL A 89 -4.61 -11.39 -0.62
CA VAL A 89 -5.31 -12.61 -0.19
C VAL A 89 -6.55 -12.32 0.66
N ALA A 90 -6.78 -11.06 1.04
CA ALA A 90 -7.85 -10.59 1.94
C ALA A 90 -7.93 -11.32 3.31
N GLY A 91 -6.88 -12.06 3.68
CA GLY A 91 -6.75 -12.87 4.89
C GLY A 91 -6.19 -14.26 4.57
N LEU A 92 -4.91 -14.51 4.88
CA LEU A 92 -4.16 -15.69 4.45
C LEU A 92 -4.82 -17.01 4.90
N ARG A 93 -5.33 -17.08 6.14
CA ARG A 93 -6.07 -18.25 6.66
C ARG A 93 -7.41 -18.50 5.96
N ALA A 94 -8.00 -17.49 5.33
CA ALA A 94 -9.22 -17.64 4.53
C ALA A 94 -8.88 -18.04 3.09
N ALA A 95 -7.82 -17.48 2.50
CA ALA A 95 -7.32 -17.86 1.19
C ALA A 95 -6.93 -19.35 1.15
N VAL A 96 -6.15 -19.83 2.12
CA VAL A 96 -5.78 -21.26 2.32
C VAL A 96 -6.98 -22.22 2.23
N LYS A 97 -8.15 -21.81 2.72
CA LYS A 97 -9.36 -22.67 2.77
C LYS A 97 -10.21 -22.60 1.51
N LYS A 98 -9.99 -21.60 0.65
CA LYS A 98 -10.82 -21.28 -0.51
C LYS A 98 -10.09 -21.43 -1.85
N SER A 99 -8.76 -21.38 -1.82
CA SER A 99 -7.91 -21.20 -2.98
C SER A 99 -6.89 -22.31 -3.02
N ASP A 100 -6.68 -22.88 -4.21
CA ASP A 100 -5.56 -23.79 -4.43
C ASP A 100 -4.32 -22.99 -4.83
N PHE A 101 -3.33 -22.93 -3.94
CA PHE A 101 -2.03 -22.32 -4.27
C PHE A 101 -1.33 -23.01 -5.45
N SER A 102 -1.78 -24.20 -5.90
CA SER A 102 -1.24 -24.85 -7.10
C SER A 102 -1.39 -24.00 -8.36
N GLU A 103 -2.41 -23.14 -8.47
CA GLU A 103 -2.53 -22.23 -9.63
C GLU A 103 -1.34 -21.28 -9.71
N ILE A 104 -1.02 -20.58 -8.62
CA ILE A 104 0.11 -19.65 -8.53
C ILE A 104 1.45 -20.38 -8.61
N LEU A 105 1.55 -21.59 -8.04
CA LEU A 105 2.77 -22.38 -8.09
C LEU A 105 3.07 -22.96 -9.49
N LYS A 106 2.06 -23.15 -10.37
CA LYS A 106 2.27 -23.53 -11.78
C LYS A 106 2.97 -22.44 -12.59
N GLU A 107 2.84 -21.17 -12.19
CA GLU A 107 3.61 -20.08 -12.80
C GLU A 107 5.10 -20.15 -12.44
N ASP A 108 5.48 -20.93 -11.44
CA ASP A 108 6.85 -21.04 -10.94
C ASP A 108 7.53 -19.68 -10.60
N PRO A 109 6.86 -18.76 -9.88
CA PRO A 109 7.40 -17.43 -9.60
C PRO A 109 8.69 -17.48 -8.77
N ASP A 110 9.59 -16.53 -8.98
CA ASP A 110 10.76 -16.33 -8.13
C ASP A 110 10.40 -15.68 -6.81
N VAL A 111 9.49 -14.71 -6.86
CA VAL A 111 9.06 -13.88 -5.73
C VAL A 111 7.53 -13.78 -5.73
N ILE A 112 6.93 -14.01 -4.56
CA ILE A 112 5.50 -13.79 -4.32
C ILE A 112 5.35 -12.83 -3.14
N LEU A 113 4.61 -11.75 -3.35
CA LEU A 113 4.04 -10.92 -2.29
C LEU A 113 2.61 -11.39 -2.01
N LEU A 114 2.26 -11.47 -0.73
CA LEU A 114 0.90 -11.69 -0.26
C LEU A 114 0.48 -10.53 0.65
N GLU A 115 -0.60 -9.84 0.30
CA GLU A 115 -1.12 -8.65 0.99
C GLU A 115 -2.40 -8.96 1.78
N GLU A 116 -2.71 -8.13 2.78
CA GLU A 116 -3.78 -8.39 3.76
C GLU A 116 -3.67 -9.77 4.43
N THR A 117 -2.46 -10.17 4.83
CA THR A 117 -2.24 -11.51 5.41
C THR A 117 -3.09 -11.74 6.66
N LYS A 118 -3.30 -10.71 7.49
CA LYS A 118 -4.15 -10.73 8.70
C LYS A 118 -3.84 -11.91 9.63
N CYS A 119 -2.56 -12.28 9.74
CA CYS A 119 -2.09 -13.37 10.59
C CYS A 119 -0.80 -13.03 11.32
N LYS A 120 -0.67 -13.52 12.55
CA LYS A 120 0.56 -13.45 13.37
C LYS A 120 1.64 -14.44 12.95
N GLU A 121 1.23 -15.54 12.35
CA GLU A 121 2.02 -16.73 12.09
C GLU A 121 1.52 -17.35 10.79
N TRP A 122 2.43 -18.00 10.07
CA TRP A 122 2.12 -18.71 8.84
C TRP A 122 1.15 -19.87 9.11
N PRO A 123 0.09 -20.03 8.30
CA PRO A 123 -0.68 -21.26 8.30
C PRO A 123 0.18 -22.44 7.83
N ASP A 124 0.02 -23.58 8.48
CA ASP A 124 0.69 -24.85 8.18
C ASP A 124 0.61 -25.22 6.69
N GLU A 125 -0.56 -25.01 6.08
CA GLU A 125 -0.82 -25.27 4.67
C GLU A 125 0.02 -24.37 3.77
N THR A 126 0.21 -23.10 4.14
CA THR A 126 1.08 -22.17 3.42
C THR A 126 2.55 -22.57 3.56
N ILE A 127 2.98 -23.02 4.75
CA ILE A 127 4.34 -23.56 4.95
C ILE A 127 4.56 -24.78 4.05
N LYS A 128 3.58 -25.69 3.98
CA LYS A 128 3.62 -26.94 3.20
C LYS A 128 3.54 -26.71 1.68
N ALA A 129 2.77 -25.72 1.22
CA ALA A 129 2.65 -25.37 -0.19
C ALA A 129 3.95 -24.73 -0.72
N PHE A 130 4.49 -23.74 -0.01
CA PHE A 130 5.64 -22.96 -0.46
C PHE A 130 6.99 -23.48 0.07
N LYS A 131 7.18 -24.81 0.17
CA LYS A 131 8.39 -25.42 0.77
C LYS A 131 9.71 -24.88 0.18
N GLY A 132 9.80 -24.74 -1.14
CA GLY A 132 10.98 -24.24 -1.85
C GLY A 132 11.24 -22.73 -1.74
N TYR A 133 10.41 -21.98 -1.00
CA TYR A 133 10.55 -20.54 -0.82
C TYR A 133 11.04 -20.23 0.60
N LYS A 134 12.07 -19.38 0.72
CA LYS A 134 12.40 -18.66 1.95
C LYS A 134 11.24 -17.69 2.25
N LYS A 135 10.84 -17.55 3.53
CA LYS A 135 9.56 -16.91 3.92
C LYS A 135 9.77 -15.80 4.93
N THR A 136 9.25 -14.61 4.64
CA THR A 136 9.27 -13.45 5.56
C THR A 136 7.86 -12.93 5.77
N LEU A 137 7.37 -12.96 7.01
CA LEU A 137 6.07 -12.39 7.40
C LEU A 137 6.31 -11.07 8.16
N LEU A 138 5.58 -10.02 7.77
CA LEU A 138 5.46 -8.78 8.51
C LEU A 138 4.06 -8.73 9.13
N VAL A 139 4.02 -8.78 10.46
CA VAL A 139 2.79 -8.84 11.26
C VAL A 139 2.44 -7.45 11.75
N SER A 140 1.18 -7.04 11.56
CA SER A 140 0.70 -5.77 12.12
C SER A 140 0.53 -5.84 13.63
N GLU A 141 0.91 -4.78 14.33
CA GLU A 141 0.61 -4.58 15.74
C GLU A 141 -0.90 -4.34 15.96
N SER A 142 -1.54 -3.65 15.01
CA SER A 142 -2.98 -3.38 14.99
C SER A 142 -3.81 -4.66 15.02
N LYS A 143 -4.85 -4.67 15.86
CA LYS A 143 -5.78 -5.80 16.05
C LYS A 143 -5.07 -7.14 16.27
N ASN A 144 -3.93 -7.15 16.96
CA ASN A 144 -3.23 -8.37 17.36
C ASN A 144 -2.84 -9.24 16.13
N GLY A 145 -2.35 -8.61 15.05
CA GLY A 145 -2.03 -9.26 13.77
C GLY A 145 -3.23 -9.53 12.87
N GLY A 146 -4.47 -9.26 13.30
CA GLY A 146 -5.71 -9.47 12.53
C GLY A 146 -6.06 -8.34 11.54
N TYR A 147 -5.10 -7.46 11.22
CA TYR A 147 -5.25 -6.33 10.31
C TYR A 147 -4.03 -6.21 9.41
N ALA A 148 -4.22 -5.72 8.18
CA ALA A 148 -3.15 -5.48 7.21
C ALA A 148 -2.15 -6.65 7.14
N GLY A 149 -0.85 -6.37 7.27
CA GLY A 149 0.23 -7.35 7.14
C GLY A 149 0.53 -7.71 5.69
N VAL A 150 1.82 -7.92 5.41
CA VAL A 150 2.34 -8.42 4.14
C VAL A 150 3.26 -9.62 4.38
N ALA A 151 3.40 -10.49 3.39
CA ALA A 151 4.40 -11.54 3.43
C ALA A 151 5.11 -11.71 2.09
N LEU A 152 6.40 -12.01 2.17
CA LEU A 152 7.26 -12.29 1.03
C LEU A 152 7.66 -13.76 1.05
N LEU A 153 7.44 -14.43 -0.06
CA LEU A 153 7.95 -15.77 -0.37
C LEU A 153 8.95 -15.58 -1.51
N SER A 154 10.18 -16.07 -1.37
CA SER A 154 11.18 -15.98 -2.44
C SER A 154 12.01 -17.25 -2.56
N LYS A 155 12.28 -17.70 -3.78
CA LYS A 155 13.23 -18.79 -4.06
C LYS A 155 14.65 -18.36 -3.67
N THR A 156 15.10 -17.22 -4.20
CA THR A 156 16.40 -16.61 -3.87
C THR A 156 16.28 -15.81 -2.57
N ALA A 157 17.19 -16.02 -1.62
CA ALA A 157 17.25 -15.20 -0.41
C ALA A 157 17.63 -13.73 -0.77
N PRO A 158 16.86 -12.72 -0.33
CA PRO A 158 17.28 -11.32 -0.46
C PRO A 158 18.59 -11.06 0.29
N LEU A 159 19.41 -10.16 -0.23
CA LEU A 159 20.61 -9.65 0.44
C LEU A 159 20.28 -8.92 1.74
N ASN A 160 19.12 -8.23 1.76
CA ASN A 160 18.63 -7.44 2.87
C ASN A 160 17.09 -7.36 2.84
N ILE A 161 16.47 -7.19 4.00
CA ILE A 161 15.04 -6.91 4.17
C ILE A 161 14.89 -5.65 5.02
N ILE A 162 14.34 -4.58 4.42
CA ILE A 162 13.89 -3.39 5.15
C ILE A 162 12.38 -3.52 5.38
N ARG A 163 11.94 -3.22 6.60
CA ARG A 163 10.54 -3.32 7.03
C ARG A 163 9.98 -1.90 7.20
N GLY A 164 8.88 -1.60 6.54
CA GLY A 164 8.26 -0.28 6.62
C GLY A 164 8.97 0.81 5.80
N ILE A 165 8.43 2.03 5.87
CA ILE A 165 8.98 3.25 5.24
C ILE A 165 10.02 3.95 6.13
N GLY A 166 10.16 3.55 7.40
CA GLY A 166 11.01 4.23 8.39
C GLY A 166 10.26 5.24 9.25
N ASN A 167 8.93 5.15 9.31
CA ASN A 167 8.08 5.99 10.14
C ASN A 167 7.13 5.13 10.99
N LYS A 168 7.33 5.16 12.31
CA LYS A 168 6.59 4.34 13.29
C LYS A 168 5.06 4.42 13.14
N THR A 169 4.49 5.56 12.77
CA THR A 169 3.03 5.76 12.64
C THR A 169 2.40 4.96 11.50
N PHE A 170 3.22 4.55 10.52
CA PHE A 170 2.84 3.77 9.36
C PHE A 170 3.34 2.33 9.42
N ASP A 171 4.51 2.12 10.02
CA ASP A 171 5.18 0.81 10.05
C ASP A 171 4.48 -0.20 10.99
N VAL A 172 3.75 0.27 12.01
CA VAL A 172 2.90 -0.57 12.91
C VAL A 172 1.83 -1.39 12.18
N ASP A 173 1.40 -0.94 10.99
CA ASP A 173 0.42 -1.68 10.17
C ASP A 173 1.08 -2.75 9.26
N ALA A 174 2.42 -2.87 9.30
CA ALA A 174 3.16 -3.90 8.57
C ALA A 174 2.85 -3.92 7.06
N ARG A 175 2.79 -2.73 6.46
CA ARG A 175 2.28 -2.48 5.09
C ARG A 175 3.31 -2.51 3.98
N LEU A 176 4.60 -2.51 4.31
CA LEU A 176 5.67 -2.40 3.31
C LEU A 176 6.82 -3.35 3.65
N ILE A 177 7.27 -4.12 2.67
CA ILE A 177 8.55 -4.83 2.69
C ILE A 177 9.39 -4.39 1.50
N ILE A 178 10.67 -4.12 1.73
CA ILE A 178 11.66 -3.85 0.68
C ILE A 178 12.69 -4.97 0.75
N ALA A 179 12.77 -5.78 -0.30
CA ALA A 179 13.72 -6.87 -0.45
C ALA A 179 14.81 -6.46 -1.44
N GLU A 180 16.05 -6.45 -0.99
CA GLU A 180 17.21 -6.15 -1.81
C GLU A 180 17.72 -7.40 -2.51
N TYR A 181 17.86 -7.34 -3.83
CA TYR A 181 18.55 -8.35 -4.63
C TYR A 181 19.84 -7.75 -5.23
N PRO A 182 20.73 -8.56 -5.82
CA PRO A 182 21.98 -8.06 -6.41
C PRO A 182 21.78 -6.96 -7.46
N ARG A 183 20.67 -7.02 -8.23
CA ARG A 183 20.43 -6.16 -9.39
C ARG A 183 19.26 -5.17 -9.26
N PHE A 184 18.40 -5.31 -8.25
CA PHE A 184 17.19 -4.50 -8.08
C PHE A 184 16.69 -4.56 -6.62
N TYR A 185 15.81 -3.63 -6.23
CA TYR A 185 14.96 -3.78 -5.06
C TYR A 185 13.56 -4.24 -5.49
N PHE A 186 13.03 -5.28 -4.85
CA PHE A 186 11.60 -5.53 -4.86
C PHE A 186 10.94 -4.79 -3.69
N ILE A 187 9.95 -3.95 -3.98
CA ILE A 187 9.16 -3.27 -2.96
C ILE A 187 7.75 -3.83 -3.02
N GLY A 188 7.31 -4.51 -1.96
CA GLY A 188 5.97 -5.06 -1.85
C GLY A 188 5.12 -4.28 -0.85
N ALA A 189 3.98 -3.74 -1.29
CA ALA A 189 3.11 -2.91 -0.46
C ALA A 189 1.65 -3.34 -0.40
N TYR A 190 1.05 -3.11 0.76
CA TYR A 190 -0.39 -2.99 0.98
C TYR A 190 -0.70 -1.56 1.44
N VAL A 191 -0.95 -0.67 0.48
CA VAL A 191 -1.03 0.78 0.71
C VAL A 191 -2.22 1.15 1.61
N PRO A 192 -2.12 2.17 2.50
CA PRO A 192 -3.24 2.59 3.33
C PRO A 192 -4.49 2.98 2.51
N ASN A 193 -5.63 2.36 2.84
CA ASN A 193 -6.92 2.77 2.28
C ASN A 193 -7.44 4.04 3.00
N SER A 194 -7.91 5.03 2.24
CA SER A 194 -8.44 6.29 2.79
C SER A 194 -9.73 6.16 3.60
N GLY A 195 -10.35 4.97 3.61
CA GLY A 195 -11.46 4.62 4.49
C GLY A 195 -12.83 5.07 3.99
N GLN A 196 -13.88 4.54 4.63
CA GLN A 196 -15.25 5.02 4.39
C GLN A 196 -15.39 6.47 4.85
N GLY A 197 -16.01 7.31 4.03
CA GLY A 197 -16.11 8.75 4.31
C GLY A 197 -14.76 9.49 4.25
N LEU A 198 -13.72 8.87 3.66
CA LEU A 198 -12.38 9.45 3.47
C LEU A 198 -11.64 9.82 4.78
N VAL A 199 -12.03 9.20 5.91
CA VAL A 199 -11.52 9.50 7.26
C VAL A 199 -9.99 9.34 7.44
N ASN A 200 -9.31 8.61 6.55
CA ASN A 200 -7.86 8.42 6.57
C ASN A 200 -7.14 9.15 5.41
N LEU A 201 -7.81 9.98 4.62
CA LEU A 201 -7.23 10.56 3.40
C LEU A 201 -5.97 11.40 3.68
N ASP A 202 -5.97 12.22 4.74
CA ASP A 202 -4.78 12.97 5.18
C ASP A 202 -3.64 12.05 5.64
N LYS A 203 -3.98 10.92 6.29
CA LYS A 203 -3.00 9.90 6.68
C LYS A 203 -2.43 9.19 5.44
N ARG A 204 -3.26 8.95 4.41
CA ARG A 204 -2.84 8.40 3.11
C ARG A 204 -1.89 9.35 2.39
N GLY A 205 -2.23 10.63 2.24
CA GLY A 205 -1.34 11.60 1.58
C GLY A 205 0.06 11.67 2.21
N LYS A 206 0.14 11.73 3.55
CA LYS A 206 1.42 11.70 4.28
C LYS A 206 2.19 10.38 4.10
N TRP A 207 1.50 9.27 3.86
CA TRP A 207 2.16 8.00 3.53
C TRP A 207 2.74 8.05 2.12
N ASP A 208 1.98 8.56 1.14
CA ASP A 208 2.44 8.66 -0.25
C ASP A 208 3.66 9.60 -0.38
N GLU A 209 3.68 10.72 0.34
CA GLU A 209 4.82 11.66 0.40
C GLU A 209 6.10 10.98 0.91
N LEU A 210 6.03 10.35 2.09
CA LEU A 210 7.18 9.63 2.68
C LEU A 210 7.62 8.43 1.83
N PHE A 211 6.67 7.75 1.17
CA PHE A 211 6.97 6.66 0.27
C PHE A 211 7.70 7.15 -0.99
N LEU A 212 7.27 8.29 -1.57
CA LEU A 212 7.90 8.90 -2.73
C LEU A 212 9.35 9.34 -2.45
N GLU A 213 9.62 9.90 -1.27
CA GLU A 213 10.99 10.18 -0.82
C GLU A 213 11.80 8.87 -0.72
N LYS A 214 11.25 7.86 -0.04
CA LYS A 214 11.95 6.58 0.20
C LYS A 214 12.28 5.81 -1.08
N ILE A 215 11.35 5.73 -2.03
CA ILE A 215 11.56 5.01 -3.29
C ILE A 215 12.58 5.73 -4.18
N LYS A 216 12.60 7.07 -4.19
CA LYS A 216 13.59 7.88 -4.93
C LYS A 216 14.99 7.74 -4.36
N GLU A 217 15.16 7.61 -3.04
CA GLU A 217 16.48 7.31 -2.46
C GLU A 217 16.99 5.93 -2.90
N LEU A 218 16.16 4.88 -2.77
CA LEU A 218 16.53 3.52 -3.18
C LEU A 218 16.84 3.41 -4.67
N ASP A 219 16.10 4.14 -5.52
CA ASP A 219 16.29 4.12 -6.96
C ASP A 219 17.64 4.74 -7.41
N LYS A 220 18.31 5.54 -6.58
CA LYS A 220 19.68 6.00 -6.86
C LYS A 220 20.69 4.84 -6.80
N GLU A 221 20.41 3.82 -5.98
CA GLU A 221 21.31 2.69 -5.75
C GLU A 221 21.07 1.54 -6.73
N LYS A 222 19.82 1.11 -6.91
CA LYS A 222 19.44 0.02 -7.83
C LYS A 222 18.04 0.26 -8.41
N PRO A 223 17.73 -0.27 -9.60
CA PRO A 223 16.37 -0.29 -10.14
C PRO A 223 15.34 -0.85 -9.15
N ILE A 224 14.14 -0.30 -9.19
CA ILE A 224 13.01 -0.70 -8.36
C ILE A 224 12.02 -1.51 -9.18
N ILE A 225 11.51 -2.58 -8.57
CA ILE A 225 10.27 -3.25 -8.95
C ILE A 225 9.33 -3.09 -7.75
N TYR A 226 8.43 -2.12 -7.83
CA TYR A 226 7.40 -1.85 -6.83
C TYR A 226 6.11 -2.56 -7.23
N GLY A 227 5.44 -3.27 -6.31
CA GLY A 227 4.17 -3.91 -6.62
C GLY A 227 3.28 -4.20 -5.42
N GLY A 228 2.02 -4.46 -5.74
CA GLY A 228 0.98 -4.88 -4.81
C GLY A 228 -0.30 -4.05 -4.91
N ASP A 229 -1.18 -4.20 -3.91
CA ASP A 229 -2.40 -3.40 -3.76
C ASP A 229 -2.07 -1.95 -3.34
N LEU A 230 -2.13 -1.05 -4.33
CA LEU A 230 -1.80 0.36 -4.18
C LEU A 230 -2.99 1.23 -3.73
N ASN A 231 -4.17 0.63 -3.54
CA ASN A 231 -5.39 1.30 -3.11
C ASN A 231 -5.67 2.61 -3.88
N VAL A 232 -5.46 2.60 -5.20
CA VAL A 232 -5.78 3.70 -6.12
C VAL A 232 -6.09 3.17 -7.53
N ALA A 233 -7.17 3.66 -8.14
CA ALA A 233 -7.41 3.56 -9.57
C ALA A 233 -6.95 4.89 -10.20
N HIS A 234 -5.93 4.86 -11.05
CA HIS A 234 -5.28 6.11 -11.52
C HIS A 234 -6.17 6.92 -12.48
N ASN A 235 -6.78 6.23 -13.45
CA ASN A 235 -7.56 6.82 -14.53
C ASN A 235 -9.01 6.31 -14.50
N GLU A 236 -9.92 7.02 -15.18
CA GLU A 236 -11.35 6.68 -15.23
C GLU A 236 -11.65 5.30 -15.83
N ILE A 237 -10.73 4.78 -16.65
CA ILE A 237 -10.77 3.44 -17.24
C ILE A 237 -10.42 2.32 -16.26
N ASP A 238 -9.78 2.67 -15.13
CA ASP A 238 -9.25 1.73 -14.15
C ASP A 238 -10.32 1.33 -13.11
N LEU A 239 -11.56 1.78 -13.27
CA LEU A 239 -12.73 1.34 -12.51
C LEU A 239 -14.00 1.39 -13.37
N ALA A 240 -15.02 0.61 -13.02
CA ALA A 240 -16.24 0.51 -13.83
C ALA A 240 -17.15 1.75 -13.78
N ASN A 241 -17.11 2.54 -12.69
CA ASN A 241 -18.04 3.66 -12.46
C ASN A 241 -17.31 4.93 -11.96
N PRO A 242 -16.48 5.60 -12.77
CA PRO A 242 -15.65 6.73 -12.33
C PRO A 242 -16.46 7.89 -11.72
N GLU A 243 -17.51 8.37 -12.40
CA GLU A 243 -18.30 9.55 -12.01
C GLU A 243 -18.96 9.44 -10.61
N SER A 244 -19.43 8.25 -10.25
CA SER A 244 -20.08 8.00 -8.97
C SER A 244 -19.09 7.91 -7.80
N ASN A 245 -17.82 7.60 -8.10
CA ASN A 245 -16.79 7.32 -7.10
C ASN A 245 -15.82 8.50 -6.89
N ARG A 246 -15.62 9.35 -7.91
CA ARG A 246 -14.64 10.46 -7.85
C ARG A 246 -14.89 11.38 -6.66
N ASN A 247 -13.87 11.56 -5.83
CA ASN A 247 -13.90 12.34 -4.57
C ASN A 247 -14.98 11.94 -3.55
N LYS A 248 -15.56 10.73 -3.68
CA LYS A 248 -16.62 10.21 -2.79
C LYS A 248 -16.23 8.90 -2.10
N THR A 249 -15.29 8.16 -2.68
CA THR A 249 -14.84 6.85 -2.22
C THR A 249 -13.32 6.75 -2.26
N ALA A 250 -12.73 6.11 -1.26
CA ALA A 250 -11.32 5.79 -1.22
C ALA A 250 -10.90 4.98 -2.47
N GLY A 251 -9.71 5.26 -2.98
CA GLY A 251 -9.16 4.71 -4.21
C GLY A 251 -9.51 5.48 -5.49
N PHE A 252 -10.35 6.52 -5.43
CA PHE A 252 -10.63 7.41 -6.58
C PHE A 252 -10.82 8.89 -6.20
N THR A 253 -10.17 9.34 -5.12
CA THR A 253 -10.02 10.78 -4.88
C THR A 253 -8.94 11.37 -5.79
N ASP A 254 -9.06 12.66 -6.11
CA ASP A 254 -8.03 13.36 -6.87
C ASP A 254 -6.69 13.40 -6.13
N GLN A 255 -6.70 13.43 -4.79
CA GLN A 255 -5.49 13.36 -3.97
C GLN A 255 -4.74 12.03 -4.12
N GLU A 256 -5.45 10.88 -4.04
CA GLU A 256 -4.84 9.56 -4.24
C GLU A 256 -4.29 9.41 -5.68
N ARG A 257 -5.05 9.91 -6.67
CA ARG A 257 -4.68 9.85 -8.09
C ARG A 257 -3.47 10.74 -8.40
N GLU A 258 -3.45 11.95 -7.86
CA GLU A 258 -2.35 12.92 -7.99
C GLU A 258 -1.07 12.42 -7.31
N ALA A 259 -1.18 11.80 -6.14
CA ALA A 259 -0.05 11.14 -5.48
C ALA A 259 0.56 10.03 -6.35
N PHE A 260 -0.29 9.25 -7.04
CA PHE A 260 0.17 8.25 -8.00
C PHE A 260 0.76 8.88 -9.28
N THR A 261 0.18 9.96 -9.81
CA THR A 261 0.79 10.73 -10.92
C THR A 261 2.20 11.21 -10.57
N LYS A 262 2.38 11.83 -9.39
CA LYS A 262 3.69 12.29 -8.90
C LYS A 262 4.72 11.17 -8.73
N LEU A 263 4.27 9.96 -8.39
CA LEU A 263 5.14 8.79 -8.38
C LEU A 263 5.63 8.48 -9.80
N LEU A 264 4.77 8.52 -10.81
CA LEU A 264 5.17 8.24 -12.19
C LEU A 264 6.09 9.33 -12.76
N GLU A 265 5.74 10.60 -12.55
CA GLU A 265 6.53 11.77 -12.94
C GLU A 265 7.94 11.81 -12.29
N ALA A 266 8.16 11.04 -11.21
CA ALA A 266 9.46 10.92 -10.54
C ALA A 266 10.42 9.92 -11.23
N GLY A 267 10.14 9.45 -12.44
CA GLY A 267 10.98 8.51 -13.19
C GLY A 267 10.58 7.04 -13.03
N PHE A 268 9.31 6.79 -12.68
CA PHE A 268 8.74 5.46 -12.56
C PHE A 268 7.62 5.25 -13.58
N VAL A 269 7.50 4.04 -14.13
CA VAL A 269 6.49 3.71 -15.12
C VAL A 269 5.67 2.51 -14.66
N VAL A 270 4.38 2.52 -14.99
CA VAL A 270 3.51 1.39 -14.65
C VAL A 270 3.86 0.21 -15.54
N SER A 271 4.42 -0.83 -14.94
CA SER A 271 4.64 -2.15 -15.54
C SER A 271 3.30 -2.91 -15.50
N LEU A 272 2.43 -2.61 -16.47
CA LEU A 272 0.99 -2.81 -16.28
C LEU A 272 0.49 -4.19 -16.70
N PHE A 273 0.46 -5.10 -15.74
CA PHE A 273 0.56 -6.52 -16.04
C PHE A 273 -0.03 -7.45 -14.96
N ILE A 274 -1.36 -7.48 -14.84
CA ILE A 274 -2.08 -8.41 -13.98
C ILE A 274 -3.41 -8.85 -14.65
N TYR A 275 -3.58 -10.17 -14.81
CA TYR A 275 -4.78 -10.95 -15.23
C TYR A 275 -5.52 -10.57 -16.54
N PHE A 276 -5.37 -11.40 -17.60
CA PHE A 276 -6.41 -11.95 -18.52
C PHE A 276 -5.78 -12.57 -19.80
N GLU A 277 -6.41 -13.61 -20.39
CA GLU A 277 -5.88 -14.48 -21.47
C GLU A 277 -5.46 -13.81 -22.80
N ASP A 278 -5.76 -12.52 -22.97
CA ASP A 278 -5.12 -11.63 -23.94
C ASP A 278 -4.92 -10.30 -23.21
N ASP A 279 -3.72 -10.00 -22.66
CA ASP A 279 -3.10 -8.68 -22.85
C ASP A 279 -1.76 -8.34 -22.19
N THR A 280 -1.13 -7.37 -22.85
CA THR A 280 -0.20 -6.39 -22.31
C THR A 280 -0.92 -5.02 -22.15
N TYR A 281 -1.45 -4.68 -20.97
CA TYR A 281 -2.76 -3.98 -20.94
C TYR A 281 -2.80 -2.42 -21.04
N ARG A 282 -1.73 -1.63 -20.89
CA ARG A 282 -1.90 -0.12 -20.87
C ARG A 282 -0.95 0.72 -21.70
N ASN A 283 0.36 0.57 -21.53
CA ASN A 283 1.31 1.14 -22.50
C ASN A 283 1.17 0.45 -23.87
N LEU A 284 0.58 -0.75 -23.88
CA LEU A 284 0.36 -1.57 -25.08
C LEU A 284 -1.13 -1.72 -25.45
N ASN A 285 -2.09 -1.42 -24.55
CA ASN A 285 -3.53 -1.39 -24.84
C ASN A 285 -4.26 -0.18 -24.17
N PRO A 286 -3.94 1.07 -24.55
CA PRO A 286 -4.45 2.28 -23.88
C PRO A 286 -5.97 2.48 -23.93
N ASP A 287 -6.73 1.75 -24.74
CA ASP A 287 -8.18 1.95 -24.87
C ASP A 287 -9.05 0.86 -24.24
N LYS A 288 -8.45 -0.25 -23.78
CA LYS A 288 -9.22 -1.43 -23.35
C LYS A 288 -9.84 -1.22 -21.97
N LYS A 289 -11.12 -1.55 -21.84
CA LYS A 289 -11.94 -1.41 -20.61
C LYS A 289 -12.21 -2.78 -19.99
N GLY A 290 -12.35 -2.82 -18.67
CA GLY A 290 -12.83 -4.01 -17.96
C GLY A 290 -11.77 -4.93 -17.34
N ALA A 291 -10.47 -4.60 -17.40
CA ALA A 291 -9.46 -5.29 -16.59
C ALA A 291 -9.37 -4.67 -15.20
N TYR A 292 -9.93 -5.40 -14.24
CA TYR A 292 -9.98 -5.03 -12.85
C TYR A 292 -9.43 -6.17 -11.98
N THR A 293 -8.68 -5.80 -10.94
CA THR A 293 -8.02 -6.73 -10.02
C THR A 293 -8.83 -6.91 -8.73
N TYR A 294 -9.59 -5.89 -8.34
CA TYR A 294 -10.49 -5.89 -7.20
C TYR A 294 -11.97 -5.84 -7.62
N TYR A 295 -12.79 -6.62 -6.93
CA TYR A 295 -14.26 -6.59 -7.03
C TYR A 295 -14.88 -6.61 -5.63
N SER A 296 -15.88 -5.78 -5.40
CA SER A 296 -16.61 -5.83 -4.13
C SER A 296 -17.41 -7.12 -3.99
N TYR A 297 -17.37 -7.74 -2.81
CA TYR A 297 -18.27 -8.84 -2.45
C TYR A 297 -19.75 -8.42 -2.44
N ARG A 298 -20.05 -7.11 -2.41
CA ARG A 298 -21.42 -6.58 -2.44
C ARG A 298 -21.99 -6.61 -3.87
N PHE A 299 -23.31 -6.76 -3.97
CA PHE A 299 -24.09 -6.63 -5.22
C PHE A 299 -23.69 -7.56 -6.38
N ASN A 300 -22.94 -8.63 -6.10
CA ASN A 300 -22.37 -9.56 -7.08
C ASN A 300 -21.50 -8.86 -8.14
N ALA A 301 -20.59 -7.99 -7.69
CA ALA A 301 -19.83 -7.11 -8.57
C ALA A 301 -18.91 -7.87 -9.55
N LYS A 302 -18.27 -8.96 -9.10
CA LYS A 302 -17.40 -9.81 -9.95
C LYS A 302 -18.15 -10.39 -11.16
N ALA A 303 -19.33 -10.96 -10.96
CA ALA A 303 -20.13 -11.54 -12.05
C ALA A 303 -20.67 -10.49 -13.04
N LYS A 304 -20.67 -9.21 -12.67
CA LYS A 304 -21.09 -8.07 -13.51
C LYS A 304 -19.92 -7.31 -14.12
N ASN A 305 -18.68 -7.76 -13.88
CA ASN A 305 -17.44 -7.02 -14.16
C ASN A 305 -17.44 -5.57 -13.64
N VAL A 306 -18.02 -5.33 -12.45
CA VAL A 306 -18.01 -4.00 -11.80
C VAL A 306 -16.83 -3.95 -10.83
N GLY A 307 -15.63 -3.73 -11.38
CA GLY A 307 -14.37 -3.80 -10.64
C GLY A 307 -13.57 -2.49 -10.62
N TRP A 308 -12.40 -2.60 -10.00
CA TRP A 308 -11.34 -1.59 -9.87
C TRP A 308 -9.98 -2.24 -10.13
N ARG A 309 -9.05 -1.57 -10.79
CA ARG A 309 -7.63 -1.93 -10.81
C ARG A 309 -6.93 -1.19 -9.68
N LEU A 310 -6.66 -1.92 -8.60
CA LEU A 310 -5.96 -1.44 -7.41
C LEU A 310 -4.57 -2.05 -7.26
N ASP A 311 -4.32 -3.18 -7.93
CA ASP A 311 -3.07 -3.93 -7.86
C ASP A 311 -2.21 -3.62 -9.09
N TYR A 312 -0.93 -3.30 -8.87
CA TYR A 312 -0.01 -2.83 -9.90
C TYR A 312 1.37 -3.45 -9.75
N PHE A 313 2.14 -3.42 -10.85
CA PHE A 313 3.58 -3.25 -10.79
C PHE A 313 3.97 -1.87 -11.35
N VAL A 314 4.97 -1.25 -10.74
CA VAL A 314 5.57 0.02 -11.11
C VAL A 314 7.08 -0.19 -11.07
N VAL A 315 7.79 0.19 -12.11
CA VAL A 315 9.25 -0.03 -12.23
C VAL A 315 9.97 1.27 -12.52
N SER A 316 11.26 1.34 -12.20
CA SER A 316 12.09 2.46 -12.66
C SER A 316 12.10 2.49 -14.19
N GLU A 317 11.93 3.66 -14.78
CA GLU A 317 11.82 3.83 -16.25
C GLU A 317 12.99 3.16 -17.00
N ARG A 318 14.21 3.30 -16.46
CA ARG A 318 15.47 2.73 -17.01
C ARG A 318 15.54 1.20 -17.09
N VAL A 319 14.55 0.45 -16.58
CA VAL A 319 14.47 -1.02 -16.75
C VAL A 319 13.21 -1.48 -17.49
N MET A 320 12.37 -0.56 -17.99
CA MET A 320 11.11 -0.92 -18.65
C MET A 320 11.30 -1.83 -19.87
N GLU A 321 12.36 -1.62 -20.66
CA GLU A 321 12.69 -2.47 -21.83
C GLU A 321 13.04 -3.93 -21.46
N GLN A 322 13.37 -4.21 -20.20
CA GLN A 322 13.68 -5.56 -19.70
C GLN A 322 12.44 -6.29 -19.16
N VAL A 323 11.28 -5.62 -19.10
CA VAL A 323 10.04 -6.20 -18.59
C VAL A 323 9.31 -7.00 -19.66
N VAL A 324 9.15 -8.30 -19.42
CA VAL A 324 8.30 -9.22 -20.18
C VAL A 324 7.24 -9.79 -19.25
N VAL A 325 6.00 -10.01 -19.73
CA VAL A 325 4.92 -10.49 -18.86
C VAL A 325 4.12 -11.69 -19.35
N SER A 326 3.90 -12.58 -18.38
CA SER A 326 2.87 -13.60 -18.26
C SER A 326 1.45 -13.08 -17.95
N PRO A 327 0.41 -13.11 -18.81
CA PRO A 327 -0.96 -13.01 -18.32
C PRO A 327 -1.34 -14.28 -17.53
N PHE A 328 -1.26 -14.20 -16.21
CA PHE A 328 -1.79 -15.26 -15.33
C PHE A 328 -3.33 -15.20 -15.31
N LYS A 329 -4.02 -16.24 -14.79
CA LYS A 329 -5.48 -16.31 -14.67
C LYS A 329 -5.84 -16.97 -13.35
N HIS A 330 -6.27 -16.18 -12.35
CA HIS A 330 -6.69 -16.76 -11.07
C HIS A 330 -8.17 -17.11 -11.07
N THR A 331 -8.47 -18.40 -11.13
CA THR A 331 -9.81 -18.97 -11.23
C THR A 331 -10.42 -19.22 -9.85
N LEU A 332 -10.73 -18.14 -9.12
CA LEU A 332 -11.51 -18.15 -7.85
C LEU A 332 -12.94 -17.62 -7.99
#